data_AF-A0A075HXC4-F1
#
_entry.id   AF-A0A075HXC4-F1
#
_cell.length_a   1.000
_cell.length_b   1.000
_cell.length_c   1.000
_cell.angle_alpha   90.00
_cell.angle_beta   90.00
_cell.angle_gamma   90.00
#
_symmetry.space_group_name_H-M   'P 1'
#
loop_
_entity.id
_entity.type
_entity.pdbx_description
1 polymer ?
#
loop_
_entity_poly.entity_id
_entity_poly.type
_entity_poly.pdbx_seq_one_letter_code
_entity_poly.pdbx_strand_id
1 'polypeptide(L)'
;MTQVDTSGALGAPDGAGRLGDEHEHASVLVRIFGDKLDFSSPAYQIKSSWIHFEDSDGTTIHRHSSGVTLGYLFDSMGFTVNDECFAFPDGREFCTNEDYSLKYYINHQSVDSVYDYIIEDDDRLLISFGPETPEEIEEQLIELDSQIIKG
;
A
#
# COMPACT_ATOMS: atom_id res chain seq x y z
N MET A 1 -18.04 36.54 4.28
CA MET A 1 -17.59 35.56 3.27
C MET A 1 -17.68 34.20 3.95
N THR A 2 -18.65 33.39 3.54
CA THR A 2 -18.96 32.09 4.14
C THR A 2 -17.74 31.17 4.10
N GLN A 3 -17.38 30.67 5.28
CA GLN A 3 -16.44 29.57 5.46
C GLN A 3 -17.05 28.35 4.76
N VAL A 4 -16.43 27.93 3.65
CA VAL A 4 -16.82 26.70 2.97
C VAL A 4 -16.21 25.58 3.79
N ASP A 5 -17.05 24.93 4.58
CA ASP A 5 -16.74 23.68 5.26
C ASP A 5 -16.47 22.63 4.17
N THR A 6 -15.20 22.23 3.98
CA THR A 6 -14.80 21.23 2.98
C THR A 6 -14.88 19.81 3.53
N SER A 7 -15.66 19.56 4.59
CA SER A 7 -16.01 18.19 4.96
C SER A 7 -16.78 17.53 3.81
N GLY A 8 -16.07 16.67 3.07
CA GLY A 8 -16.64 15.72 2.12
C GLY A 8 -16.77 16.25 0.70
N ALA A 9 -15.65 16.34 -0.03
CA ALA A 9 -15.72 16.08 -1.47
C ALA A 9 -16.31 14.67 -1.66
N LEU A 10 -17.24 14.49 -2.60
CA LEU A 10 -17.83 13.18 -2.88
C LEU A 10 -16.72 12.15 -3.15
N GLY A 11 -16.66 11.10 -2.31
CA GLY A 11 -15.63 10.05 -2.42
C GLY A 11 -14.35 10.29 -1.60
N ALA A 12 -14.30 11.30 -0.73
CA ALA A 12 -13.20 11.47 0.22
C ALA A 12 -13.13 10.31 1.22
N PRO A 13 -11.94 9.74 1.49
CA PRO A 13 -11.73 8.81 2.60
C PRO A 13 -12.07 9.47 3.94
N ASP A 14 -12.54 8.68 4.89
CA ASP A 14 -12.76 9.17 6.26
C ASP A 14 -11.44 9.66 6.86
N GLY A 15 -11.46 10.86 7.43
CA GLY A 15 -10.27 11.50 8.02
C GLY A 15 -9.32 12.15 7.01
N ALA A 16 -9.59 12.06 5.71
CA ALA A 16 -8.78 12.72 4.70
C ALA A 16 -8.87 14.25 4.80
N GLY A 17 -7.75 14.90 4.50
CA GLY A 17 -7.66 16.34 4.34
C GLY A 17 -8.28 16.84 3.03
N ARG A 18 -7.75 17.95 2.53
CA ARG A 18 -8.21 18.52 1.26
C ARG A 18 -7.42 17.87 0.13
N LEU A 19 -8.09 17.34 -0.88
CA LEU A 19 -7.39 16.80 -2.05
C LEU A 19 -6.39 17.82 -2.63
N GLY A 20 -5.13 17.40 -2.76
CA GLY A 20 -3.98 18.19 -3.18
C GLY A 20 -3.29 18.97 -2.06
N ASP A 21 -3.67 18.80 -0.79
CA ASP A 21 -2.97 19.45 0.35
C ASP A 21 -1.59 18.88 0.63
N GLU A 22 -1.36 17.63 0.24
CA GLU A 22 -0.07 16.92 0.29
C GLU A 22 0.16 16.15 -1.01
N HIS A 23 1.42 15.80 -1.27
CA HIS A 23 1.81 14.99 -2.43
C HIS A 23 3.06 14.18 -2.07
N GLU A 24 2.83 12.98 -1.53
CA GLU A 24 3.87 12.09 -1.02
C GLU A 24 4.03 10.86 -1.90
N HIS A 25 5.26 10.36 -2.01
CA HIS A 25 5.59 9.16 -2.77
C HIS A 25 6.23 8.08 -1.89
N ALA A 26 5.76 6.84 -2.01
CA ALA A 26 6.34 5.71 -1.28
C ALA A 26 6.55 4.50 -2.19
N SER A 27 7.57 3.70 -1.89
CA SER A 27 7.83 2.45 -2.58
C SER A 27 7.11 1.28 -1.94
N VAL A 28 6.57 0.37 -2.75
CA VAL A 28 5.95 -0.88 -2.27
C VAL A 28 6.48 -2.10 -3.01
N LEU A 29 6.69 -3.18 -2.26
CA LEU A 29 6.94 -4.52 -2.77
C LEU A 29 5.98 -5.49 -2.08
N VAL A 30 5.19 -6.23 -2.88
CA VAL A 30 4.31 -7.29 -2.37
C VAL A 30 4.77 -8.63 -2.97
N ARG A 31 5.12 -9.58 -2.10
CA ARG A 31 5.58 -10.93 -2.44
C ARG A 31 4.60 -11.96 -1.86
N ILE A 32 4.06 -12.82 -2.71
CA ILE A 32 3.18 -13.93 -2.32
C ILE A 32 3.83 -15.23 -2.79
N PHE A 33 4.26 -16.08 -1.85
CA PHE A 33 5.08 -17.28 -2.14
C PHE A 33 6.29 -16.98 -3.03
N GLY A 34 6.96 -15.85 -2.76
CA GLY A 34 8.07 -15.36 -3.57
C GLY A 34 7.69 -14.69 -4.90
N ASP A 35 6.45 -14.82 -5.40
CA ASP A 35 6.01 -14.15 -6.62
C ASP A 35 5.70 -12.66 -6.34
N LYS A 36 6.21 -11.76 -7.18
CA LYS A 36 5.93 -10.33 -7.08
C LYS A 36 4.53 -10.03 -7.63
N LEU A 37 3.70 -9.37 -6.83
CA LEU A 37 2.44 -8.80 -7.30
C LEU A 37 2.74 -7.52 -8.10
N ASP A 38 2.21 -7.45 -9.32
CA ASP A 38 2.47 -6.37 -10.26
C ASP A 38 1.29 -5.38 -10.34
N PHE A 39 1.48 -4.17 -9.81
CA PHE A 39 0.50 -3.09 -9.86
C PHE A 39 0.57 -2.24 -11.14
N SER A 40 1.47 -2.50 -12.08
CA SER A 40 1.61 -1.72 -13.33
C SER A 40 0.45 -1.92 -14.31
N SER A 41 -0.31 -3.01 -14.14
CA SER A 41 -1.48 -3.32 -14.97
C SER A 41 -2.56 -2.23 -14.88
N PRO A 42 -3.26 -1.89 -15.98
CA PRO A 42 -4.39 -0.95 -15.97
C PRO A 42 -5.50 -1.28 -14.95
N ALA A 43 -5.54 -2.52 -14.46
CA ALA A 43 -6.45 -2.95 -13.40
C ALA A 43 -6.21 -2.27 -12.05
N TYR A 44 -5.04 -1.64 -11.82
CA TYR A 44 -4.64 -1.05 -10.52
C TYR A 44 -4.28 0.45 -10.60
N GLN A 45 -4.26 1.01 -11.80
CA GLN A 45 -3.83 2.38 -12.05
C GLN A 45 -5.00 3.37 -11.84
N ILE A 46 -4.75 4.51 -11.17
CA ILE A 46 -5.69 5.62 -10.92
C ILE A 46 -7.07 5.13 -10.41
N LYS A 47 -7.09 4.26 -9.40
CA LYS A 47 -8.35 3.77 -8.79
C LYS A 47 -9.01 4.74 -7.83
N SER A 48 -8.22 5.65 -7.28
CA SER A 48 -8.71 6.76 -6.49
C SER A 48 -7.94 8.01 -6.86
N SER A 49 -8.55 9.19 -6.71
CA SER A 49 -7.84 10.46 -6.85
C SER A 49 -7.02 10.80 -5.61
N TRP A 50 -7.24 10.11 -4.50
CA TRP A 50 -6.64 10.42 -3.19
C TRP A 50 -5.32 9.69 -2.96
N ILE A 51 -5.23 8.45 -3.43
CA ILE A 51 -4.03 7.61 -3.36
C ILE A 51 -4.07 6.58 -4.48
N HIS A 52 -3.00 6.41 -5.25
CA HIS A 52 -3.00 5.51 -6.42
C HIS A 52 -1.60 5.12 -6.91
N PHE A 53 -1.58 4.20 -7.89
CA PHE A 53 -0.47 3.97 -8.82
C PHE A 53 -0.74 4.66 -10.16
N GLU A 54 0.29 5.11 -10.86
CA GLU A 54 0.18 5.80 -12.15
C GLU A 54 1.32 5.49 -13.13
N ASP A 55 1.16 5.95 -14.39
CA ASP A 55 2.16 5.83 -15.46
C ASP A 55 2.70 4.42 -15.73
N SER A 56 1.90 3.39 -15.45
CA SER A 56 2.32 1.97 -15.48
C SER A 56 3.51 1.68 -14.56
N ASP A 57 3.71 2.51 -13.54
CA ASP A 57 4.54 2.21 -12.38
C ASP A 57 3.70 1.42 -11.38
N GLY A 58 4.12 0.19 -11.09
CA GLY A 58 3.48 -0.67 -10.10
C GLY A 58 4.20 -0.72 -8.76
N THR A 59 5.17 0.17 -8.54
CA THR A 59 6.06 0.16 -7.38
C THR A 59 6.05 1.46 -6.60
N THR A 60 5.57 2.56 -7.18
CA THR A 60 5.42 3.85 -6.50
C THR A 60 3.95 4.15 -6.20
N ILE A 61 3.65 4.37 -4.92
CA ILE A 61 2.37 4.86 -4.44
C ILE A 61 2.42 6.38 -4.41
N HIS A 62 1.40 7.03 -4.96
CA HIS A 62 1.21 8.48 -4.94
C HIS A 62 0.05 8.80 -4.00
N ARG A 63 0.28 9.57 -2.94
CA ARG A 63 -0.78 10.08 -2.05
C ARG A 63 -0.95 11.57 -2.27
N HIS A 64 -2.16 11.99 -2.59
CA HIS A 64 -2.50 13.39 -2.87
C HIS A 64 -3.29 14.07 -1.75
N SER A 65 -3.40 13.47 -0.56
CA SER A 65 -3.99 14.16 0.58
C SER A 65 -3.54 13.60 1.92
N SER A 66 -3.49 14.47 2.93
CA SER A 66 -3.30 14.06 4.33
C SER A 66 -4.39 13.10 4.80
N GLY A 67 -4.06 12.22 5.74
CA GLY A 67 -5.05 11.34 6.38
C GLY A 67 -5.50 10.13 5.55
N VAL A 68 -4.97 9.93 4.35
CA VAL A 68 -5.33 8.79 3.48
C VAL A 68 -4.45 7.59 3.76
N THR A 69 -5.07 6.46 4.14
CA THR A 69 -4.37 5.25 4.58
C THR A 69 -4.04 4.30 3.43
N LEU A 70 -3.09 3.39 3.66
CA LEU A 70 -2.83 2.25 2.78
C LEU A 70 -4.02 1.31 2.68
N GLY A 71 -4.80 1.13 3.75
CA GLY A 71 -6.04 0.35 3.71
C GLY A 71 -7.00 0.87 2.63
N TYR A 72 -7.20 2.19 2.56
CA TYR A 72 -8.02 2.80 1.52
C TYR A 72 -7.46 2.59 0.11
N LEU A 73 -6.13 2.63 -0.07
CA LEU A 73 -5.49 2.29 -1.36
C LEU A 73 -5.84 0.86 -1.78
N PHE A 74 -5.64 -0.12 -0.91
CA PHE A 74 -5.91 -1.54 -1.22
C PHE A 74 -7.41 -1.79 -1.45
N ASP A 75 -8.28 -1.21 -0.63
CA ASP A 75 -9.74 -1.31 -0.76
C ASP A 75 -10.21 -0.74 -2.11
N SER A 76 -9.61 0.36 -2.59
CA SER A 76 -9.96 0.99 -3.88
C SER A 76 -9.69 0.08 -5.09
N MET A 77 -8.78 -0.89 -4.94
CA MET A 77 -8.44 -1.90 -5.95
C MET A 77 -9.17 -3.22 -5.71
N GLY A 78 -9.95 -3.34 -4.63
CA GLY A 78 -10.68 -4.55 -4.24
C GLY A 78 -9.84 -5.58 -3.48
N PHE A 79 -8.66 -5.21 -3.01
CA PHE A 79 -7.91 -6.04 -2.06
C PHE A 79 -8.46 -5.83 -0.64
N THR A 80 -8.22 -6.79 0.24
CA THR A 80 -8.41 -6.61 1.68
C THR A 80 -7.08 -6.89 2.37
N VAL A 81 -6.71 -6.03 3.30
CA VAL A 81 -5.48 -6.15 4.09
C VAL A 81 -5.81 -5.96 5.57
N ASN A 82 -5.29 -6.81 6.43
CA ASN A 82 -5.39 -6.66 7.89
C ASN A 82 -4.15 -7.28 8.56
N ASP A 83 -4.20 -7.61 9.84
CA ASP A 83 -3.10 -8.22 10.59
C ASP A 83 -2.92 -9.72 10.31
N GLU A 84 -3.91 -10.37 9.69
CA GLU A 84 -3.94 -11.82 9.50
C GLU A 84 -3.91 -12.24 8.01
N CYS A 85 -4.54 -11.47 7.13
CA CYS A 85 -4.86 -11.84 5.75
C CYS A 85 -4.58 -10.72 4.75
N PHE A 86 -4.06 -11.12 3.58
CA PHE A 86 -4.06 -10.32 2.35
C PHE A 86 -4.94 -11.02 1.32
N ALA A 87 -6.10 -10.44 0.97
CA ALA A 87 -7.07 -11.03 0.05
C ALA A 87 -7.11 -10.27 -1.28
N PHE A 88 -7.22 -11.03 -2.36
CA PHE A 88 -7.28 -10.53 -3.73
C PHE A 88 -8.73 -10.29 -4.16
N PRO A 89 -8.97 -9.40 -5.14
CA PRO A 89 -10.31 -9.13 -5.67
C PRO A 89 -11.02 -10.37 -6.27
N ASP A 90 -10.26 -11.40 -6.64
CA ASP A 90 -10.77 -12.66 -7.18
C ASP A 90 -11.15 -13.70 -6.11
N GLY A 91 -11.05 -13.34 -4.84
CA GLY A 91 -11.42 -14.18 -3.70
C GLY A 91 -10.32 -15.11 -3.20
N ARG A 92 -9.10 -15.04 -3.75
CA ARG A 92 -7.95 -15.72 -3.14
C ARG A 92 -7.52 -15.00 -1.87
N GLU A 93 -7.32 -15.74 -0.80
CA GLU A 93 -6.92 -15.20 0.51
C GLU A 93 -5.59 -15.82 0.96
N PHE A 94 -4.70 -14.97 1.45
CA PHE A 94 -3.39 -15.34 1.96
C PHE A 94 -3.32 -14.99 3.45
N CYS A 95 -3.75 -15.92 4.28
CA CYS A 95 -3.87 -15.75 5.72
C CYS A 95 -2.80 -16.55 6.49
N THR A 96 -2.26 -15.95 7.54
CA THR A 96 -1.29 -16.58 8.43
C THR A 96 -1.85 -17.89 9.01
N ASN A 97 -1.03 -18.93 9.04
CA ASN A 97 -1.38 -20.26 9.56
C ASN A 97 -0.10 -20.96 10.09
N GLU A 98 -0.17 -22.29 10.29
CA GLU A 98 0.94 -23.09 10.84
C GLU A 98 2.17 -23.13 9.92
N ASP A 99 1.98 -23.07 8.60
CA ASP A 99 3.04 -23.24 7.60
C ASP A 99 3.51 -21.91 6.99
N TYR A 100 2.64 -20.90 6.94
CA TYR A 100 2.87 -19.64 6.24
C TYR A 100 2.47 -18.43 7.08
N SER A 101 3.18 -17.32 6.91
CA SER A 101 2.89 -16.08 7.65
C SER A 101 2.89 -14.87 6.73
N LEU A 102 1.92 -13.99 6.97
CA LEU A 102 1.86 -12.62 6.46
C LEU A 102 2.75 -11.73 7.33
N LYS A 103 3.62 -10.97 6.69
CA LYS A 103 4.61 -10.12 7.35
C LYS A 103 4.61 -8.74 6.70
N TYR A 104 4.63 -7.71 7.53
CA TYR A 104 4.71 -6.32 7.09
C TYR A 104 5.97 -5.66 7.59
N TYR A 105 6.58 -4.84 6.73
CA TYR A 105 7.67 -3.96 7.12
C TYR A 105 7.46 -2.57 6.52
N ILE A 106 7.71 -1.56 7.33
CA ILE A 106 7.77 -0.15 6.92
C ILE A 106 9.16 0.34 7.31
N ASN A 107 9.96 0.77 6.33
CA ASN A 107 11.33 1.23 6.55
C ASN A 107 12.16 0.22 7.37
N HIS A 108 12.08 -1.06 6.99
CA HIS A 108 12.72 -2.21 7.65
C HIS A 108 12.21 -2.52 9.07
N GLN A 109 11.21 -1.79 9.58
CA GLN A 109 10.59 -2.07 10.87
C GLN A 109 9.38 -2.97 10.69
N SER A 110 9.39 -4.12 11.39
CA SER A 110 8.24 -5.02 11.40
C SER A 110 7.05 -4.38 12.11
N VAL A 111 5.88 -4.47 11.48
CA VAL A 111 4.60 -4.00 12.03
C VAL A 111 3.55 -5.10 11.91
N ASP A 112 2.53 -5.05 12.77
CA ASP A 112 1.46 -6.07 12.78
C ASP A 112 0.51 -5.90 11.59
N SER A 113 0.29 -4.65 11.14
CA SER A 113 -0.54 -4.34 9.98
C SER A 113 -0.15 -2.99 9.39
N VAL A 114 -0.59 -2.79 8.15
CA VAL A 114 -0.39 -1.56 7.38
C VAL A 114 -1.71 -0.83 7.11
N TYR A 115 -2.85 -1.40 7.52
CA TYR A 115 -4.18 -0.91 7.12
C TYR A 115 -4.42 0.57 7.46
N ASP A 116 -4.10 0.97 8.70
CA ASP A 116 -4.26 2.34 9.17
C ASP A 116 -3.03 3.23 8.91
N TYR A 117 -1.98 2.69 8.27
CA TYR A 117 -0.76 3.44 8.03
C TYR A 117 -0.94 4.50 6.93
N ILE A 118 -0.37 5.67 7.17
CA ILE A 118 -0.42 6.84 6.32
C ILE A 118 1.03 7.08 5.86
N ILE A 119 1.31 6.87 4.57
CA ILE A 119 2.68 6.90 4.04
C ILE A 119 3.29 8.30 4.07
N GLU A 120 4.57 8.44 4.40
CA GLU A 120 5.31 9.69 4.22
C GLU A 120 6.22 9.60 2.98
N ASP A 121 6.76 10.72 2.53
CA ASP A 121 7.71 10.72 1.41
C ASP A 121 8.88 9.76 1.65
N ASP A 122 9.29 9.07 0.59
CA ASP A 122 10.38 8.09 0.56
C ASP A 122 10.16 6.82 1.40
N ASP A 123 8.96 6.59 1.97
CA ASP A 123 8.66 5.37 2.72
C ASP A 123 8.84 4.11 1.87
N ARG A 124 9.24 3.02 2.53
CA ARG A 124 9.43 1.70 1.90
C ARG A 124 8.59 0.64 2.59
N LEU A 125 7.63 0.11 1.85
CA LEU A 125 6.66 -0.88 2.29
C LEU A 125 6.96 -2.27 1.71
N LEU A 126 7.18 -3.26 2.59
CA LEU A 126 7.20 -4.68 2.21
C LEU A 126 5.94 -5.36 2.77
N ILE A 127 5.24 -6.08 1.90
CA ILE A 127 4.21 -7.07 2.27
C ILE A 127 4.69 -8.43 1.78
N SER A 128 4.91 -9.37 2.68
CA SER A 128 5.43 -10.70 2.33
C SER A 128 4.53 -11.78 2.91
N PHE A 129 4.07 -12.70 2.07
CA PHE A 129 3.31 -13.87 2.50
C PHE A 129 3.98 -15.15 2.03
N GLY A 130 4.27 -16.05 2.97
CA GLY A 130 4.88 -17.34 2.68
C GLY A 130 5.69 -17.90 3.85
N PRO A 131 6.52 -18.92 3.58
CA PRO A 131 7.36 -19.59 4.57
C PRO A 131 8.72 -18.88 4.77
N GLU A 132 8.88 -17.65 4.30
CA GLU A 132 10.20 -16.99 4.20
C GLU A 132 10.94 -16.94 5.54
N THR A 133 12.22 -17.31 5.51
CA THR A 133 13.13 -17.13 6.65
C THR A 133 13.51 -15.66 6.82
N PRO A 134 14.08 -15.26 7.97
CA PRO A 134 14.59 -13.90 8.15
C PRO A 134 15.58 -13.46 7.06
N GLU A 135 16.42 -14.38 6.56
CA GLU A 135 17.37 -14.09 5.49
C GLU A 135 16.67 -13.84 4.15
N GLU A 136 15.63 -14.61 3.82
CA GLU A 136 14.85 -14.39 2.59
C GLU A 136 14.04 -13.09 2.66
N ILE A 137 13.59 -12.68 3.85
CA ILE A 137 12.97 -11.37 4.06
C ILE A 137 13.98 -10.23 3.87
N GLU A 138 15.21 -10.38 4.36
CA GLU A 138 16.27 -9.38 4.15
C GLU A 138 16.55 -9.19 2.65
N GLU A 139 16.55 -10.26 1.85
CA GLU A 139 16.70 -10.15 0.39
C GLU A 139 15.56 -9.34 -0.26
N GLN A 140 14.32 -9.51 0.22
CA GLN A 140 13.17 -8.73 -0.25
C GLN A 140 13.26 -7.25 0.17
N LEU A 141 13.76 -6.97 1.37
CA LEU A 141 14.00 -5.59 1.84
C LEU A 141 15.08 -4.90 1.01
N ILE A 142 16.17 -5.59 0.67
CA ILE A 142 17.22 -5.08 -0.22
C ILE A 142 16.67 -4.81 -1.62
N GLU A 143 15.82 -5.70 -2.16
CA GLU A 143 15.12 -5.46 -3.44
C GLU A 143 14.27 -4.20 -3.36
N LEU A 144 13.45 -4.07 -2.30
CA LEU A 144 12.62 -2.90 -2.06
C LEU A 144 13.45 -1.61 -2.01
N ASP A 145 14.61 -1.62 -1.34
CA ASP A 145 15.53 -0.47 -1.26
C ASP A 145 16.08 -0.05 -2.64
N SER A 146 16.20 -0.99 -3.57
CA SER A 146 16.69 -0.73 -4.92
C SER A 146 15.64 -0.09 -5.85
N GLN A 147 14.36 -0.11 -5.47
CA GLN A 147 13.29 0.47 -6.27
C GLN A 147 13.42 2.00 -6.33
N ILE A 148 13.24 2.54 -7.53
CA ILE A 148 13.18 3.99 -7.77
C ILE A 148 11.78 4.46 -7.40
N ILE A 149 11.70 5.48 -6.55
CA ILE A 149 10.46 6.20 -6.25
C ILE A 149 10.32 7.32 -7.28
N LYS A 150 9.24 7.30 -8.05
CA LYS A 150 8.95 8.32 -9.08
C LYS A 150 7.95 9.32 -8.53
N GLY A 151 8.35 10.59 -8.45
CA GLY A 151 7.46 11.70 -8.08
C GLY A 151 6.95 12.54 -9.24
#